data_AF-A0A834SC45-F1
#
_entry.id   AF-A0A834SC45-F1
#
_cell.length_a   1.000
_cell.length_b   1.000
_cell.length_c   1.000
_cell.angle_alpha   90.00
_cell.angle_beta   90.00
_cell.angle_gamma   90.00
#
_symmetry.space_group_name_H-M   'P 1'
#
loop_
_entity.id
_entity.type
_entity.pdbx_description
1 polymer ?
#
loop_
_entity_poly.entity_id
_entity_poly.type
_entity_poly.pdbx_seq_one_letter_code
_entity_poly.pdbx_strand_id
1 'polypeptide(L)'
;MREMAVAMKRQADAATQMMQHIQEERNEWAPGECVVTSLACLNCPIVVDNRCFEIDLIRLNLSGIDVILGMNWLSENNVVFNCCEKPVMFIDTKPVRKRNEEKI
;
A
#
# COMPACT_ATOMS: atom_id res chain seq x y z
N MET A 1 23.68 21.72 -30.09
CA MET A 1 23.01 20.42 -30.39
C MET A 1 23.55 19.26 -29.54
N ARG A 2 24.87 19.00 -29.50
CA ARG A 2 25.44 17.87 -28.73
C ARG A 2 25.20 17.98 -27.21
N GLU A 3 25.32 19.17 -26.63
CA GLU A 3 25.12 19.36 -25.18
C GLU A 3 23.66 19.14 -24.73
N MET A 4 22.69 19.52 -25.55
CA MET A 4 21.27 19.29 -25.26
C MET A 4 20.92 17.80 -25.32
N ALA A 5 21.53 17.05 -26.25
CA ALA A 5 21.39 15.60 -26.32
C ALA A 5 22.04 14.90 -25.10
N VAL A 6 23.17 15.43 -24.62
CA VAL A 6 23.83 14.97 -23.38
C VAL A 6 22.96 15.27 -22.16
N ALA A 7 22.30 16.43 -22.11
CA ALA A 7 21.41 16.79 -21.01
C ALA A 7 20.13 15.92 -20.99
N MET A 8 19.49 15.69 -22.14
CA MET A 8 18.33 14.80 -22.25
C MET A 8 18.71 13.35 -21.92
N LYS A 9 19.90 12.91 -22.35
CA LYS A 9 20.40 11.58 -22.03
C LYS A 9 20.76 11.43 -20.55
N ARG A 10 21.40 12.43 -19.94
CA ARG A 10 21.63 12.49 -18.48
C ARG A 10 20.33 12.45 -17.68
N GLN A 11 19.29 13.13 -18.15
CA GLN A 11 17.99 13.15 -17.49
C GLN A 11 17.27 11.79 -17.61
N ALA A 12 17.38 11.12 -18.77
CA ALA A 12 16.89 9.75 -18.96
C ALA A 12 17.70 8.73 -18.14
N ASP A 13 19.03 8.88 -18.08
CA ASP A 13 19.93 7.99 -17.34
C ASP A 13 19.70 8.11 -15.82
N ALA A 14 19.49 9.31 -15.27
CA ALA A 14 19.19 9.51 -13.85
C ALA A 14 17.82 8.92 -13.44
N ALA A 15 16.80 9.06 -14.29
CA ALA A 15 15.49 8.43 -14.06
C ALA A 15 15.59 6.90 -14.13
N THR A 16 16.44 6.38 -15.03
CA THR A 16 16.73 4.95 -15.14
C THR A 16 17.53 4.46 -13.93
N GLN A 17 18.46 5.25 -13.40
CA GLN A 17 19.26 4.95 -12.20
C GLN A 17 18.42 4.92 -10.92
N MET A 18 17.41 5.79 -10.79
CA MET A 18 16.43 5.73 -9.70
C MET A 18 15.57 4.46 -9.75
N MET A 19 15.16 4.03 -10.96
CA MET A 19 14.43 2.78 -11.13
C MET A 19 15.32 1.55 -10.92
N GLN A 20 16.61 1.62 -11.28
CA GLN A 20 17.56 0.52 -11.08
C GLN A 20 17.93 0.31 -9.62
N HIS A 21 18.03 1.36 -8.80
CA HIS A 21 18.30 1.21 -7.37
C HIS A 21 17.15 0.54 -6.59
N ILE A 22 15.96 0.51 -7.17
CA ILE A 22 14.76 -0.13 -6.64
C ILE A 22 14.65 -1.60 -7.10
N GLN A 23 15.38 -2.02 -8.15
CA GLN A 23 15.21 -3.30 -8.83
C GLN A 23 16.21 -4.40 -8.39
N GLU A 24 17.19 -4.11 -7.53
CA GLU A 24 18.16 -5.12 -7.05
C GLU A 24 17.79 -5.71 -5.67
N GLU A 25 16.57 -6.20 -5.54
CA GLU A 25 16.13 -7.03 -4.41
C GLU A 25 16.38 -8.52 -4.69
N ARG A 26 17.61 -8.99 -4.47
CA ARG A 26 17.88 -10.42 -4.25
C ARG A 26 18.46 -10.71 -2.87
N ASN A 27 18.07 -9.92 -1.87
CA ASN A 27 18.46 -10.14 -0.49
C ASN A 27 17.23 -10.50 0.34
N GLU A 28 17.31 -11.66 0.98
CA GLU A 28 16.43 -12.04 2.08
C GLU A 28 16.56 -10.98 3.18
N TRP A 29 15.46 -10.30 3.49
CA TRP A 29 15.43 -9.23 4.49
C TRP A 29 15.75 -9.82 5.88
N ALA A 30 16.80 -9.32 6.52
CA ALA A 30 17.10 -9.73 7.88
C ALA A 30 16.10 -9.07 8.86
N PRO A 31 15.69 -9.73 9.96
CA PRO A 31 14.84 -9.12 10.96
C PRO A 31 15.45 -7.80 11.48
N GLY A 32 14.70 -6.70 11.37
CA GLY A 32 15.13 -5.37 11.82
C GLY A 32 15.71 -4.46 10.73
N GLU A 33 15.80 -4.90 9.48
CA GLU A 33 16.10 -4.01 8.36
C GLU A 33 14.92 -3.08 8.04
N CYS A 34 15.25 -1.83 7.66
CA CYS A 34 14.26 -0.80 7.34
C CYS A 34 14.08 -0.71 5.82
N VAL A 35 12.82 -0.71 5.37
CA VAL A 35 12.47 -0.45 3.97
C VAL A 35 12.18 1.05 3.84
N VAL A 36 12.87 1.72 2.92
CA VAL A 36 12.56 3.11 2.57
C VAL A 36 11.85 3.15 1.23
N THR A 37 10.67 3.76 1.19
CA THR A 37 9.90 3.97 -0.04
C THR A 37 9.45 5.41 -0.13
N SER A 38 9.53 6.00 -1.33
CA SER A 38 9.07 7.35 -1.64
C SER A 38 7.72 7.36 -2.37
N LEU A 39 7.11 6.20 -2.54
CA LEU A 39 5.89 6.01 -3.32
C LEU A 39 4.72 5.68 -2.41
N ALA A 40 3.67 6.50 -2.48
CA ALA A 40 2.42 6.30 -1.77
C ALA A 40 1.22 6.39 -2.74
N CYS A 41 0.18 5.63 -2.44
CA CYS A 41 -1.17 5.79 -2.97
C CYS A 41 -2.01 6.31 -1.82
N LEU A 42 -2.65 7.47 -2.00
CA LEU A 42 -3.50 8.08 -0.97
C LEU A 42 -4.97 7.82 -1.28
N ASN A 43 -5.79 7.67 -0.25
CA ASN A 43 -7.23 7.44 -0.36
C ASN A 43 -7.61 6.26 -1.28
N CYS A 44 -6.81 5.20 -1.29
CA CYS A 44 -7.05 4.03 -2.13
C CYS A 44 -8.27 3.26 -1.60
N PRO A 45 -9.28 2.96 -2.43
CA PRO A 45 -10.40 2.14 -2.01
C PRO A 45 -9.96 0.66 -1.93
N ILE A 46 -10.19 0.04 -0.77
CA ILE A 46 -10.02 -1.40 -0.58
C ILE A 46 -11.34 -2.04 -0.16
N VAL A 47 -11.55 -3.28 -0.58
CA VAL A 47 -12.72 -4.07 -0.19
C VAL A 47 -12.27 -5.23 0.68
N VAL A 48 -12.79 -5.29 1.91
CA VAL A 48 -12.56 -6.39 2.86
C VAL A 48 -13.91 -6.84 3.38
N ASP A 49 -14.24 -8.12 3.23
CA ASP A 49 -15.54 -8.70 3.66
C ASP A 49 -16.75 -7.85 3.20
N ASN A 50 -16.78 -7.51 1.90
CA ASN A 50 -17.81 -6.68 1.27
C ASN A 50 -17.95 -5.25 1.83
N ARG A 51 -17.00 -4.78 2.64
CA ARG A 51 -16.95 -3.41 3.17
C ARG A 51 -15.85 -2.62 2.43
N CYS A 52 -16.17 -1.40 2.01
CA CYS A 52 -15.23 -0.51 1.32
C CYS A 52 -14.58 0.46 2.31
N PHE A 53 -13.26 0.60 2.26
CA PHE A 53 -12.48 1.50 3.09
C PHE A 53 -11.55 2.36 2.23
N GLU A 54 -11.37 3.61 2.61
CA GLU A 54 -10.32 4.46 2.03
C GLU A 54 -9.11 4.44 2.94
N ILE A 55 -7.95 4.07 2.40
CA ILE A 55 -6.70 4.00 3.15
C ILE A 55 -5.54 4.58 2.34
N ASP A 56 -4.54 5.05 3.05
CA ASP A 56 -3.25 5.42 2.46
C ASP A 56 -2.34 4.19 2.48
N LEU A 57 -1.74 3.89 1.32
CA LEU A 57 -0.85 2.76 1.10
C LEU A 57 0.54 3.25 0.69
N ILE A 58 1.58 2.57 1.15
CA ILE A 58 2.94 2.74 0.63
C ILE A 58 3.25 1.59 -0.34
N ARG A 59 3.98 1.87 -1.42
CA ARG A 59 4.41 0.81 -2.35
C ARG A 59 5.67 0.16 -1.81
N LEU A 60 5.60 -1.15 -1.63
CA LEU A 60 6.75 -2.00 -1.31
C LEU A 60 6.97 -2.96 -2.49
N ASN A 61 8.23 -3.25 -2.82
CA ASN A 61 8.58 -4.17 -3.90
C ASN A 61 8.49 -5.65 -3.48
N LEU A 62 7.49 -6.00 -2.68
CA LEU A 62 7.32 -7.36 -2.18
C LEU A 62 6.68 -8.25 -3.24
N SER A 63 7.39 -9.31 -3.66
CA SER A 63 6.82 -10.30 -4.57
C SER A 63 5.85 -11.23 -3.84
N GLY A 64 4.67 -11.47 -4.42
CA GLY A 64 3.71 -12.47 -3.93
C GLY A 64 2.75 -11.96 -2.84
N ILE A 65 2.77 -10.67 -2.54
CA ILE A 65 1.84 -10.01 -1.62
C ILE A 65 1.26 -8.78 -2.31
N ASP A 66 -0.07 -8.70 -2.44
CA ASP A 66 -0.72 -7.57 -3.09
C ASP A 66 -0.88 -6.37 -2.14
N VAL A 67 -1.35 -6.61 -0.91
CA VAL A 67 -1.64 -5.56 0.08
C VAL A 67 -1.34 -6.09 1.49
N ILE A 68 -0.69 -5.25 2.30
CA ILE A 68 -0.46 -5.50 3.74
C ILE A 68 -1.23 -4.46 4.53
N LEU A 69 -2.16 -4.91 5.40
CA LEU A 69 -2.88 -4.05 6.33
C LEU A 69 -2.21 -4.12 7.70
N GLY A 70 -1.80 -2.95 8.21
CA GLY A 70 -1.16 -2.85 9.52
C GLY A 70 -2.12 -3.09 10.68
N MET A 71 -1.55 -3.34 11.86
CA MET A 71 -2.31 -3.50 13.10
C MET A 71 -3.09 -2.24 13.51
N ASN A 72 -2.60 -1.06 13.13
CA ASN A 72 -3.29 0.22 13.30
C ASN A 72 -4.64 0.23 12.57
N TRP A 73 -4.66 -0.17 11.31
CA TRP A 73 -5.88 -0.25 10.52
C TRP A 73 -6.88 -1.24 11.13
N LEU A 74 -6.41 -2.40 11.59
CA LEU A 74 -7.26 -3.39 12.26
C LEU A 74 -7.92 -2.81 13.52
N SER A 75 -7.16 -2.09 14.35
CA SER A 75 -7.66 -1.44 15.57
C SER A 75 -8.68 -0.35 15.27
N GLU A 76 -8.41 0.53 14.28
CA GLU A 76 -9.31 1.63 13.90
C GLU A 76 -10.66 1.16 13.35
N ASN A 77 -10.67 -0.02 12.73
CA ASN A 77 -11.83 -0.63 12.10
C ASN A 77 -12.48 -1.73 12.97
N ASN A 78 -12.05 -1.90 14.22
CA ASN A 78 -12.55 -2.91 15.17
C ASN A 78 -12.55 -4.33 14.56
N VAL A 79 -11.47 -4.65 13.86
CA VAL A 79 -11.28 -5.96 13.25
C VAL A 79 -10.62 -6.89 14.25
N VAL A 80 -11.24 -8.03 14.50
CA VAL A 80 -10.68 -9.11 15.31
C VAL A 80 -10.31 -10.25 14.37
N PHE A 81 -9.07 -10.71 14.46
CA PHE A 81 -8.64 -11.94 13.80
C PHE A 81 -8.46 -13.03 14.86
N ASN A 82 -9.14 -14.15 14.70
CA ASN A 82 -8.92 -15.32 15.55
C ASN A 82 -7.78 -16.14 14.94
N CYS A 83 -6.59 -16.14 15.54
CA CYS A 83 -5.44 -16.91 15.03
C CYS A 83 -5.71 -18.42 14.91
N CYS A 84 -6.55 -18.98 15.81
CA CYS A 84 -6.83 -20.41 15.85
C CYS A 84 -7.77 -20.82 14.72
N GLU A 85 -8.86 -20.07 14.54
CA GLU A 85 -9.90 -20.39 13.57
C GLU A 85 -9.61 -19.78 12.19
N LYS A 86 -8.71 -18.80 12.13
CA LYS A 86 -8.34 -17.99 10.96
C LYS A 86 -9.43 -17.07 10.35
N PRO A 87 -10.61 -16.79 10.95
CA PRO A 87 -11.51 -15.79 10.40
C PRO A 87 -11.05 -14.38 10.77
N VAL A 88 -11.41 -13.45 9.90
CA VAL A 88 -11.42 -12.01 10.15
C VAL A 88 -12.86 -11.62 10.45
N MET A 89 -13.09 -10.96 11.58
CA MET A 89 -14.42 -10.55 12.02
C MET A 89 -14.44 -9.04 12.28
N PHE A 90 -15.45 -8.36 11.72
CA PHE A 90 -15.71 -6.96 12.02
C PHE A 90 -16.67 -6.85 13.19
N ILE A 91 -16.25 -6.20 14.27
CA ILE A 91 -17.16 -5.86 15.36
C ILE A 91 -17.86 -4.56 15.00
N ASP A 92 -19.15 -4.63 14.68
CA ASP A 92 -19.98 -3.47 14.39
C ASP A 92 -20.25 -2.67 15.67
N THR A 93 -19.29 -1.85 16.09
CA THR A 93 -19.41 -0.96 17.26
C THR A 93 -19.86 0.45 16.90
N LYS A 94 -19.83 0.83 15.62
CA LYS A 94 -20.31 2.14 15.14
C LYS A 94 -21.69 1.96 14.52
N PRO A 95 -22.68 2.83 14.82
CA PRO A 95 -23.95 2.81 14.11
C PRO A 95 -23.67 2.98 12.62
N VAL A 96 -24.20 2.07 11.81
CA VAL A 96 -24.18 2.14 10.34
C VAL A 96 -24.65 3.54 9.96
N ARG A 97 -23.75 4.40 9.49
CA ARG A 97 -24.16 5.61 8.79
C ARG A 97 -24.80 5.14 7.50
N LYS A 98 -26.13 4.99 7.51
CA LYS A 98 -26.91 4.82 6.30
C LYS A 98 -26.55 6.02 5.41
N ARG A 99 -25.76 5.77 4.36
CA ARG A 99 -25.65 6.71 3.25
C ARG A 99 -27.05 6.79 2.68
N ASN A 100 -27.65 7.96 2.80
CA ASN A 100 -29.03 8.27 2.43
C ASN A 100 -29.42 7.53 1.15
N GLU A 101 -30.53 6.78 1.23
CA GLU A 101 -31.26 6.27 0.07
C GLU A 101 -31.49 7.45 -0.89
N GLU A 102 -30.97 7.32 -2.11
CA GLU A 102 -31.24 8.25 -3.20
C GLU A 102 -32.74 8.36 -3.40
N LYS A 103 -33.23 9.61 -3.33
CA LYS A 103 -34.56 10.02 -3.77
C LYS A 103 -34.91 9.38 -5.11
N ILE A 104 -36.02 8.65 -5.15
CA ILE A 104 -36.98 8.68 -6.25
C ILE A 104 -38.35 8.94 -5.65
#